data_AF-A0A0K8TUX3-F1
#
_entry.id   AF-A0A0K8TUX3-F1
#
_cell.length_a   1.000
_cell.length_b   1.000
_cell.length_c   1.000
_cell.angle_alpha   90.00
_cell.angle_beta   90.00
_cell.angle_gamma   90.00
#
_symmetry.space_group_name_H-M   'P 1'
#
loop_
_entity.id
_entity.type
_entity.pdbx_description
1 polymer ?
#
loop_
_entity_poly.entity_id
_entity_poly.type
_entity_poly.pdbx_seq_one_letter_code
_entity_poly.pdbx_strand_id
1 'polypeptide(L)'
;MQRGAVLLGVVALLALWSLAAADLYDWNDQDVRYMALYTQALMTVCARANKYIDNPWSMLSLEAFKEKSRYHAMVIEMVRCLNHYLQKRHEIP
;
A
#
# COMPACT_ATOMS: atom_id res chain seq x y z
N MET A 1 16.05 1.14 19.03
CA MET A 1 16.16 0.96 17.56
C MET A 1 15.53 -0.33 17.01
N GLN A 2 14.85 -1.18 17.81
CA GLN A 2 14.24 -2.44 17.30
C GLN A 2 12.86 -2.29 16.64
N ARG A 3 12.10 -1.24 16.97
CA ARG A 3 10.72 -1.06 16.47
C ARG A 3 10.64 -0.63 15.00
N GLY A 4 11.66 0.06 14.48
CA GLY A 4 11.71 0.52 13.09
C GLY A 4 11.98 -0.61 12.09
N ALA A 5 12.81 -1.59 12.46
CA ALA A 5 13.16 -2.72 11.60
C ALA A 5 11.99 -3.70 11.39
N VAL A 6 11.15 -3.90 12.40
CA VAL A 6 9.98 -4.79 12.30
C VAL A 6 8.93 -4.24 11.32
N LEU A 7 8.71 -2.92 11.32
CA LEU A 7 7.79 -2.27 10.37
C LEU A 7 8.31 -2.32 8.93
N LEU A 8 9.61 -2.11 8.73
CA LEU A 8 10.26 -2.25 7.41
C LEU A 8 10.19 -3.69 6.89
N GLY A 9 10.34 -4.68 7.76
CA GLY A 9 10.20 -6.10 7.39
C GLY A 9 8.79 -6.47 6.92
N VAL A 10 7.74 -5.99 7.59
CA VAL A 10 6.35 -6.25 7.20
C VAL A 10 5.97 -5.51 5.92
N VAL A 11 6.42 -4.26 5.73
CA VAL A 11 6.20 -3.49 4.51
C VAL A 11 6.93 -4.10 3.32
N ALA A 12 8.17 -4.57 3.52
CA ALA A 12 8.90 -5.29 2.49
C ALA A 12 8.20 -6.59 2.13
N LEU A 13 7.68 -7.34 3.11
CA LEU A 13 6.94 -8.57 2.85
C LEU A 13 5.66 -8.31 2.05
N LEU A 14 4.87 -7.29 2.41
CA LEU A 14 3.65 -6.91 1.69
C LEU A 14 3.95 -6.36 0.28
N ALA A 15 4.98 -5.54 0.12
CA ALA A 15 5.37 -4.99 -1.17
C ALA A 15 6.00 -6.05 -2.11
N LEU A 16 6.85 -6.94 -1.56
CA LEU A 16 7.46 -8.04 -2.32
C LEU A 16 6.43 -9.10 -2.71
N TRP A 17 5.41 -9.33 -1.87
CA TRP A 17 4.29 -10.21 -2.24
C TRP A 17 3.48 -9.63 -3.39
N SER A 18 3.17 -8.33 -3.39
CA SER A 18 2.48 -7.67 -4.52
C SER A 18 3.27 -7.76 -5.83
N LEU A 19 4.61 -7.70 -5.76
CA LEU A 19 5.49 -7.81 -6.92
C LEU A 19 5.66 -9.25 -7.42
N ALA A 20 5.76 -10.23 -6.52
CA ALA A 20 5.81 -11.65 -6.90
C ALA A 20 4.44 -12.18 -7.37
N ALA A 21 3.35 -11.69 -6.78
CA ALA A 21 1.98 -12.00 -7.17
C ALA A 21 1.52 -11.20 -8.41
N ALA A 22 2.29 -10.23 -8.90
CA ALA A 22 1.97 -9.51 -10.12
C ALA A 22 1.79 -10.47 -11.30
N ASP A 23 2.67 -11.44 -11.49
CA ASP A 23 2.55 -12.44 -12.57
C ASP A 23 1.39 -13.44 -12.34
N LEU A 24 0.83 -13.46 -11.13
CA LEU A 24 -0.32 -14.29 -10.72
C LEU A 24 -1.57 -13.46 -10.41
N TYR A 25 -1.64 -12.21 -10.86
CA TYR A 25 -2.76 -11.32 -10.56
C TYR A 25 -4.04 -11.79 -11.26
N ASP A 26 -4.77 -12.69 -10.62
CA ASP A 26 -6.09 -13.16 -11.02
C ASP A 26 -7.16 -12.51 -10.14
N TRP A 27 -7.96 -11.60 -10.70
CA TRP A 27 -9.04 -10.94 -9.96
C TRP A 27 -10.11 -11.92 -9.44
N ASN A 28 -10.25 -13.09 -10.06
CA ASN A 28 -11.20 -14.09 -9.59
C ASN A 28 -10.72 -14.79 -8.32
N ASP A 29 -9.41 -14.77 -8.06
CA ASP A 29 -8.83 -15.22 -6.81
C ASP A 29 -9.32 -14.32 -5.66
N GLN A 30 -9.84 -14.97 -4.61
CA GLN A 30 -10.31 -14.28 -3.43
C GLN A 30 -9.17 -13.57 -2.68
N ASP A 31 -7.98 -14.17 -2.65
CA ASP A 31 -6.81 -13.60 -1.97
C ASP A 31 -6.33 -12.32 -2.66
N VAL A 32 -6.40 -12.26 -4.00
CA VAL A 32 -6.07 -11.06 -4.77
C VAL A 32 -7.01 -9.91 -4.45
N ARG A 33 -8.31 -10.18 -4.30
CA ARG A 33 -9.30 -9.16 -3.91
C ARG A 33 -9.08 -8.66 -2.48
N TYR A 34 -8.72 -9.54 -1.55
CA TYR A 34 -8.34 -9.13 -0.21
C TYR A 34 -7.05 -8.31 -0.20
N MET A 35 -6.05 -8.66 -1.00
CA MET A 35 -4.84 -7.87 -1.14
C MET A 35 -5.16 -6.44 -1.63
N ALA A 36 -6.02 -6.28 -2.63
CA ALA A 36 -6.47 -4.98 -3.09
C ALA A 36 -7.18 -4.19 -1.98
N LEU A 37 -8.12 -4.83 -1.26
CA LEU A 37 -8.85 -4.22 -0.15
C LEU A 37 -7.92 -3.75 0.97
N TYR A 38 -7.01 -4.60 1.43
CA TYR A 38 -6.08 -4.27 2.50
C TYR A 38 -5.08 -3.20 2.09
N THR A 39 -4.60 -3.24 0.83
CA THR A 39 -3.71 -2.20 0.31
C THR A 39 -4.43 -0.85 0.26
N GLN A 40 -5.70 -0.82 -0.17
CA GLN A 40 -6.51 0.41 -0.17
C GLN A 40 -6.72 0.96 1.24
N ALA A 41 -6.99 0.09 2.21
CA ALA A 41 -7.10 0.48 3.62
C ALA A 41 -5.77 1.05 4.16
N LEU A 42 -4.64 0.40 3.87
CA LEU A 42 -3.31 0.86 4.26
C LEU A 42 -2.97 2.21 3.64
N MET A 43 -3.27 2.40 2.35
CA MET A 43 -3.10 3.69 1.67
C MET A 43 -3.90 4.80 2.35
N THR A 44 -5.15 4.50 2.75
CA THR A 44 -6.00 5.45 3.49
C THR A 44 -5.42 5.83 4.84
N VAL A 45 -4.94 4.85 5.60
CA VAL A 45 -4.29 5.10 6.89
C VAL A 45 -3.02 5.93 6.70
N CYS A 46 -2.21 5.61 5.69
CA CYS A 46 -0.98 6.33 5.40
C CYS A 46 -1.25 7.78 4.97
N ALA A 47 -2.24 8.02 4.10
CA ALA A 47 -2.64 9.36 3.69
C ALA A 47 -3.07 10.22 4.89
N ARG A 48 -3.87 9.65 5.80
CA ARG A 48 -4.25 10.31 7.06
C ARG A 48 -3.05 10.62 7.94
N ALA A 49 -2.13 9.67 8.11
CA ALA A 49 -0.93 9.85 8.92
C ALA A 49 -0.03 10.98 8.37
N ASN A 50 0.00 11.14 7.04
CA ASN A 50 0.76 12.20 6.38
C ASN A 50 0.00 13.52 6.17
N LYS A 51 -1.28 13.58 6.56
CA LYS A 51 -2.20 14.71 6.32
C LYS A 51 -2.33 15.08 4.83
N TYR A 52 -2.34 14.08 3.95
CA TYR A 52 -2.66 14.31 2.54
C TYR A 52 -4.14 14.65 2.42
N ILE A 53 -4.45 15.78 1.77
CA ILE A 53 -5.83 16.25 1.57
C ILE A 53 -6.55 15.30 0.59
N ASP A 54 -5.82 14.82 -0.42
CA ASP A 54 -6.37 13.95 -1.46
C ASP A 54 -5.82 12.53 -1.32
N ASN A 55 -6.73 11.56 -1.22
CA ASN A 55 -6.45 10.13 -1.38
C ASN A 55 -7.42 9.56 -2.43
N PRO A 56 -7.10 9.65 -3.74
CA PRO A 56 -7.99 9.19 -4.78
C PRO A 56 -8.27 7.68 -4.67
N TRP A 57 -7.32 6.92 -4.12
CA TRP A 57 -7.44 5.47 -3.95
C TRP A 57 -8.60 5.06 -3.05
N SER A 58 -8.95 5.83 -2.01
CA SER A 58 -10.07 5.49 -1.12
C SER A 58 -11.45 5.73 -1.74
N MET A 59 -11.53 6.49 -2.83
CA MET A 59 -12.80 6.75 -3.52
C MET A 59 -13.12 5.70 -4.59
N LEU A 60 -12.13 4.89 -4.97
CA LEU A 60 -12.33 3.82 -5.94
C LEU A 60 -13.10 2.66 -5.31
N SER A 61 -14.02 2.08 -6.07
CA SER A 61 -14.59 0.77 -5.71
C SER A 61 -13.51 -0.30 -5.77
N LEU A 62 -13.70 -1.39 -5.02
CA LEU A 62 -12.78 -2.52 -5.06
C LEU A 62 -12.61 -3.07 -6.48
N GLU A 63 -13.71 -3.14 -7.25
CA GLU A 63 -13.71 -3.57 -8.67
C GLU A 63 -12.80 -2.74 -9.59
N ALA A 64 -12.48 -1.50 -9.23
CA ALA A 64 -11.53 -0.70 -10.01
C ALA A 64 -10.13 -1.36 -10.05
N PHE A 65 -9.77 -2.17 -9.05
CA PHE A 65 -8.48 -2.83 -8.99
C PHE A 65 -8.40 -4.09 -9.85
N LYS A 66 -9.50 -4.58 -10.43
CA LYS A 66 -9.47 -5.64 -11.46
C LYS A 66 -8.47 -5.32 -12.57
N GLU A 67 -8.31 -4.04 -12.88
CA GLU A 67 -7.22 -3.57 -13.73
C GLU A 67 -5.88 -3.65 -12.96
N LYS A 68 -5.06 -4.66 -13.25
CA LYS A 68 -3.74 -4.89 -12.61
C LYS A 68 -2.87 -3.63 -12.53
N SER A 69 -2.88 -2.80 -13.57
CA SER A 69 -2.15 -1.51 -13.63
C SER A 69 -2.57 -0.56 -12.48
N ARG A 70 -3.86 -0.49 -12.16
CA ARG A 70 -4.41 0.34 -11.08
C ARG A 70 -4.00 -0.18 -9.71
N TYR A 71 -4.06 -1.49 -9.52
CA TYR A 71 -3.55 -2.11 -8.29
C TYR A 71 -2.07 -1.80 -8.10
N HIS A 72 -1.24 -1.98 -9.13
CA HIS A 72 0.19 -1.65 -9.07
C HIS A 72 0.45 -0.18 -8.79
N ALA A 73 -0.28 0.73 -9.43
CA ALA A 73 -0.14 2.16 -9.19
C ALA A 73 -0.44 2.53 -7.73
N MET A 74 -1.49 1.94 -7.14
CA MET A 74 -1.80 2.12 -5.72
C MET A 74 -0.67 1.61 -4.82
N VAL A 75 -0.11 0.43 -5.11
CA VAL A 75 1.01 -0.13 -4.33
C VAL A 75 2.24 0.78 -4.38
N ILE A 76 2.59 1.29 -5.57
CA ILE A 76 3.72 2.21 -5.74
C ILE A 76 3.52 3.49 -4.92
N GLU A 77 2.32 4.08 -4.97
CA GLU A 77 2.01 5.27 -4.19
C GLU A 77 1.97 5.01 -2.68
N MET A 78 1.47 3.86 -2.26
CA MET A 78 1.51 3.42 -0.86
C MET A 78 2.95 3.34 -0.36
N VAL A 79 3.88 2.76 -1.13
CA VAL A 79 5.31 2.72 -0.75
C VAL A 79 5.88 4.13 -0.61
N ARG A 80 5.57 5.05 -1.53
CA ARG A 80 6.00 6.46 -1.42
C ARG A 80 5.41 7.13 -0.18
N CYS A 81 4.14 6.89 0.11
CA CYS A 81 3.46 7.43 1.28
C CYS A 81 4.11 6.94 2.59
N LEU A 82 4.45 5.66 2.68
CA LEU A 82 5.11 5.07 3.84
C LEU A 82 6.53 5.62 4.00
N ASN A 83 7.29 5.76 2.90
CA ASN A 83 8.61 6.37 2.93
C ASN A 83 8.56 7.81 3.44
N HIS A 84 7.61 8.62 2.96
CA HIS A 84 7.41 10.00 3.44
C HIS A 84 7.09 10.06 4.93
N TYR A 85 6.22 9.16 5.40
CA TYR A 85 5.89 9.06 6.82
C TYR A 85 7.12 8.74 7.67
N LEU A 86 7.93 7.79 7.22
CA LEU A 86 9.16 7.39 7.91
C LEU A 86 10.21 8.52 7.92
N GLN A 87 10.39 9.22 6.80
CA GLN A 87 11.29 10.37 6.69
C GLN A 87 10.91 11.48 7.67
N LYS A 88 9.64 11.92 7.66
CA LYS A 88 9.14 12.91 8.63
C LYS A 88 9.38 12.50 10.07
N ARG A 89 9.19 11.22 10.42
CA ARG A 89 9.43 10.71 11.77
C ARG A 89 10.91 10.65 12.15
N HIS A 90 11.80 10.53 11.18
CA HIS A 90 13.25 10.52 11.40
C HIS A 90 13.82 11.94 11.55
N GLU A 91 13.17 12.94 10.95
CA GLU A 91 13.53 14.35 11.03
C GLU A 91 12.99 15.07 12.28
N ILE A 92 12.00 14.48 12.97
CA ILE A 92 11.48 15.01 14.24
C ILE A 92 12.43 14.54 15.37
N PRO A 93 13.07 15.45 16.13
CA PRO A 93 13.92 15.11 17.28
C PRO A 93 13.19 14.35 18.39
#